data_AF-A0A7Y3L198-F1
#
_entry.id   AF-A0A7Y3L198-F1
#
_cell.length_a   1.000
_cell.length_b   1.000
_cell.length_c   1.000
_cell.angle_alpha   90.00
_cell.angle_beta   90.00
_cell.angle_gamma   90.00
#
_symmetry.space_group_name_H-M   'P 1'
#
loop_
_entity.id
_entity.type
_entity.pdbx_description
1 polymer ?
#
loop_
_entity_poly.entity_id
_entity_poly.type
_entity_poly.pdbx_seq_one_letter_code
_entity_poly.pdbx_strand_id
1 'polypeptide(L)' 'MVTRMRGKGQVTIPAGIRESLSLSTDSLLSVTKVGNGILLTPKPSAFEETAAKFSKTAREKGITLRELLNDLKNVRRKG' A
#
# COMPACT_ATOMS: atom_id res chain seq x y z
N MET A 1 -14.27 -2.34 21.84
CA MET A 1 -13.39 -1.15 21.86
C MET A 1 -14.14 0.03 21.27
N VAL A 2 -14.08 1.21 21.89
CA VAL A 2 -14.79 2.41 21.42
C VAL A 2 -13.77 3.54 21.26
N THR A 3 -13.84 4.26 20.14
CA THR A 3 -12.99 5.44 19.87
C THR A 3 -13.86 6.67 19.69
N ARG A 4 -13.34 7.84 20.05
CA ARG A 4 -14.04 9.12 19.91
C ARG A 4 -13.79 9.69 18.52
N MET A 5 -14.87 10.04 17.82
CA MET A 5 -14.80 10.83 16.61
C MET A 5 -14.40 12.28 16.93
N ARG A 6 -13.42 12.80 16.20
CA ARG A 6 -12.96 14.18 16.25
C ARG A 6 -13.60 14.98 15.10
N GLY A 7 -13.18 16.23 14.93
CA GLY A 7 -13.68 17.10 13.87
C GLY A 7 -13.59 16.44 12.49
N LYS A 8 -14.57 16.73 11.63
CA LYS A 8 -14.62 16.26 10.23
C LYS A 8 -14.59 14.72 10.07
N GLY A 9 -15.05 13.96 11.06
CA GLY A 9 -15.15 12.51 10.97
C GLY A 9 -13.84 11.76 11.23
N GLN A 10 -12.81 12.42 11.77
CA GLN A 10 -11.55 11.76 12.09
C GLN A 10 -11.69 10.77 13.24
N VAL A 11 -11.19 9.55 13.08
CA VAL A 11 -11.16 8.50 14.10
C VAL A 11 -9.76 7.92 14.21
N THR A 12 -9.35 7.58 15.43
CA THR A 12 -8.05 6.93 15.66
C THR A 12 -8.21 5.43 15.54
N ILE A 13 -7.41 4.80 14.65
CA ILE A 13 -7.23 3.35 14.57
C ILE A 13 -6.12 2.94 15.54
N PRO A 14 -6.40 2.11 16.56
CA PRO A 14 -5.41 1.69 17.55
C PRO A 14 -4.29 0.83 16.97
N ALA A 15 -3.12 0.85 17.62
CA ALA A 15 -1.89 0.25 17.13
C ALA A 15 -2.04 -1.22 16.71
N GLY A 16 -2.63 -2.07 17.56
CA GLY A 16 -2.80 -3.50 17.24
C GLY A 16 -3.65 -3.76 15.99
N ILE A 17 -4.65 -2.93 15.70
CA ILE A 17 -5.42 -3.04 14.45
C ILE A 17 -4.57 -2.60 13.27
N ARG A 18 -3.84 -1.48 13.39
CA ARG A 18 -2.94 -1.01 12.32
C ARG A 18 -1.90 -2.06 11.96
N GLU A 19 -1.28 -2.68 12.96
CA GLU A 19 -0.29 -3.75 12.75
C GLU A 19 -0.91 -4.96 12.06
N SER A 20 -2.07 -5.44 12.53
CA SER A 20 -2.76 -6.59 11.92
C SER A 20 -3.17 -6.36 10.46
N LEU A 21 -3.41 -5.10 10.08
CA LEU A 21 -3.81 -4.70 8.73
C LEU A 21 -2.65 -4.10 7.92
N SER A 22 -1.42 -4.13 8.46
CA SER A 22 -0.22 -3.55 7.83
C SER A 22 -0.40 -2.09 7.40
N LEU A 23 -1.13 -1.29 8.20
CA LEU A 23 -1.39 0.12 7.93
C LEU A 23 -0.24 1.01 8.40
N SER A 24 0.23 1.88 7.51
CA SER A 24 1.15 2.97 7.79
C SER A 24 0.39 4.30 7.90
N THR A 25 1.11 5.38 8.21
CA THR A 25 0.55 6.74 8.33
C THR A 25 -0.10 7.24 7.03
N ASP A 26 0.35 6.73 5.88
CA ASP A 26 -0.09 7.16 4.55
C ASP A 26 -0.99 6.11 3.86
N SER A 27 -1.38 5.05 4.58
CA SER A 27 -2.27 4.03 4.03
C SER A 27 -3.62 4.62 3.65
N LEU A 28 -4.05 4.35 2.42
CA LEU A 28 -5.37 4.71 1.95
C LEU A 28 -6.36 3.62 2.34
N LEU A 29 -7.51 4.03 2.89
CA LEU A 29 -8.60 3.15 3.23
C LEU A 29 -9.78 3.44 2.31
N SER A 30 -10.39 2.40 1.76
CA SER A 30 -11.71 2.53 1.15
C SER A 30 -12.77 2.58 2.26
N VAL A 31 -13.84 3.35 2.06
CA VAL A 31 -14.93 3.51 3.03
C VAL A 31 -16.24 3.10 2.36
N THR A 32 -16.92 2.10 2.91
CA THR A 32 -18.23 1.65 2.40
C THR A 32 -19.23 1.54 3.55
N LYS A 33 -20.46 2.05 3.37
CA LYS A 33 -21.54 1.88 4.35
C LYS A 33 -22.12 0.47 4.23
N VAL A 34 -22.19 -0.25 5.35
CA VAL A 34 -22.80 -1.60 5.43
C VAL A 34 -23.83 -1.59 6.55
N GLY A 35 -25.12 -1.60 6.17
CA GLY A 35 -26.22 -1.43 7.12
C GLY A 35 -26.09 -0.13 7.93
N ASN A 36 -25.99 -0.26 9.25
CA ASN A 36 -25.80 0.87 10.17
C ASN A 36 -24.33 1.12 10.53
N GLY A 37 -23.39 0.48 9.84
CA GLY A 37 -21.95 0.62 10.06
C GLY A 37 -21.18 1.11 8.83
N ILE A 38 -19.88 1.34 9.05
CA ILE A 38 -18.90 1.59 7.98
C ILE A 38 -17.87 0.46 7.99
N LEU A 39 -17.51 0.00 6.80
CA LEU A 39 -16.41 -0.92 6.56
C LEU A 39 -15.23 -0.12 5.99
N LEU A 40 -14.09 -0.22 6.65
CA LEU A 40 -12.82 0.31 6.19
C LEU A 40 -11.96 -0.84 5.71
N THR A 41 -11.49 -0.78 4.46
CA THR A 41 -10.55 -1.78 3.93
C THR A 41 -9.28 -1.12 3.40
N PRO A 42 -8.11 -1.72 3.63
CA PRO A 42 -6.88 -1.26 2.99
C PRO A 42 -7.06 -1.23 1.48
N LYS A 43 -6.78 -0.08 0.87
CA LYS A 43 -6.64 0.00 -0.58
C LYS A 43 -5.17 -0.23 -0.90
N PRO A 44 -4.80 -1.30 -1.64
CA PRO A 44 -3.42 -1.46 -2.08
C PRO A 44 -3.03 -0.19 -2.83
N SER A 45 -1.85 0.34 -2.51
CA SER A 45 -1.38 1.52 -3.21
C SER A 45 -1.17 1.18 -4.69
N ALA A 46 -1.41 2.14 -5.60
CA ALA A 46 -1.09 1.93 -7.01
C ALA A 46 0.39 1.52 -7.19
N PHE A 47 1.26 1.97 -6.28
CA PHE A 47 2.65 1.56 -6.20
C PHE A 47 2.81 0.08 -5.87
N GLU A 48 2.16 -0.45 -4.84
CA GLU A 48 2.22 -1.88 -4.48
C GLU A 48 1.70 -2.77 -5.59
N GLU A 49 0.57 -2.42 -6.22
CA GLU A 49 0.06 -3.17 -7.36
C GLU A 49 1.06 -3.16 -8.52
N THR A 50 1.68 -2.01 -8.79
CA THR A 50 2.69 -1.85 -9.85
C THR A 50 3.94 -2.66 -9.53
N ALA A 51 4.44 -2.58 -8.30
CA ALA A 51 5.60 -3.33 -7.83
C ALA A 51 5.35 -4.85 -7.85
N ALA A 52 4.14 -5.29 -7.51
CA ALA A 52 3.75 -6.70 -7.58
C ALA A 52 3.70 -7.19 -9.04
N LYS A 53 3.07 -6.43 -9.94
CA LYS A 53 3.03 -6.73 -11.39
C LYS A 53 4.43 -6.76 -11.99
N PHE A 54 5.26 -5.78 -11.65
CA PHE A 54 6.65 -5.72 -12.08
C PHE A 54 7.44 -6.93 -11.60
N SER A 55 7.35 -7.25 -10.30
CA SER A 55 8.05 -8.39 -9.70
C SER A 55 7.63 -9.72 -10.32
N LYS A 56 6.34 -9.90 -10.60
CA LYS A 56 5.82 -11.07 -11.31
C LYS A 56 6.41 -11.18 -12.72
N THR A 57 6.35 -10.10 -13.48
CA THR A 57 6.87 -10.05 -14.86
C THR A 57 8.38 -10.29 -14.91
N ALA A 58 9.14 -9.72 -13.96
CA ALA A 58 10.58 -9.91 -13.86
C ALA A 58 10.93 -11.39 -13.61
N ARG A 59 10.19 -12.07 -12.71
CA ARG A 59 10.36 -13.51 -12.48
C ARG A 59 10.04 -14.34 -13.72
N GLU A 60 8.93 -14.07 -14.39
CA GLU A 60 8.53 -14.78 -15.62
C GLU A 60 9.57 -14.64 -16.74
N LYS A 61 10.24 -13.48 -16.83
CA LYS A 61 11.30 -13.22 -17.80
C LYS A 61 12.70 -13.65 -17.35
N GLY A 62 12.84 -14.22 -16.16
CA GLY A 62 14.13 -14.62 -15.60
C GLY A 62 15.08 -13.44 -15.30
N ILE A 63 14.55 -12.22 -15.16
CA ILE A 63 15.35 -11.02 -14.90
C ILE A 63 15.87 -11.06 -13.46
N THR A 64 17.18 -10.98 -13.32
CA THR A 64 17.83 -10.95 -12.01
C THR A 64 17.88 -9.53 -11.44
N LEU A 65 17.93 -9.43 -10.11
CA LEU A 65 18.13 -8.14 -9.42
C LEU A 65 19.42 -7.44 -9.89
N ARG A 66 20.45 -8.21 -10.22
CA ARG A 66 21.77 -7.69 -10.63
C ARG A 66 21.71 -7.02 -12.00
N GLU A 67 21.00 -7.63 -12.95
CA GLU A 67 20.73 -7.04 -14.26
C GLU A 67 19.90 -5.77 -14.12
N LEU A 68 18.83 -5.80 -13.30
CA LEU A 68 18.00 -4.64 -13.07
C LEU A 68 18.78 -3.44 -12.52
N LEU A 69 19.63 -3.67 -11.53
CA LEU A 69 20.47 -2.63 -10.92
C LEU A 69 21.54 -2.10 -11.89
N ASN A 70 22.05 -2.93 -12.80
CA ASN A 70 22.99 -2.49 -13.83
C ASN A 70 22.30 -1.59 -14.86
N ASP A 71 21.09 -1.94 -15.28
CA ASP A 71 20.32 -1.13 -16.24
C ASP A 71 19.89 0.22 -15.63
N LEU A 72 19.49 0.25 -14.36
CA LEU A 72 19.17 1.47 -13.63
C LEU A 72 20.34 2.47 -13.60
N LYS A 73 21.58 1.98 -13.43
CA LYS A 73 22.78 2.83 -13.48
C LYS A 73 22.99 3.43 -14.87
N ASN A 74 22.67 2.67 -15.92
CA ASN A 74 22.79 3.13 -17.31
C ASN A 74 21.73 4.20 -17.65
N VAL A 75 20.51 4.04 -17.15
CA VAL A 75 19.43 5.03 -17.33
C VAL A 75 19.75 6.33 -16.60
N ARG A 76 20.23 6.25 -15.35
CA ARG A 76 20.58 7.44 -14.54
C ARG A 76 21.81 8.21 -15.05
N ARG A 77 22.63 7.61 -15.92
CA ARG A 77 23.77 8.29 -16.58
C ARG A 77 23.38 9.02 -17.86
N LYS A 78 22.17 8.79 -18.37
CA LYS A 78 21.65 9.33 -19.62
C LYS A 78 20.55 10.39 -19.43
N GLY A 79 20.04 10.57 -18.22
CA GLY A 79 19.19 11.69 -17.83
C GLY A 79 19.96 12.66 -16.95
#